data_AF-A0A9N9CLW1-F1
#
_entry.id   AF-A0A9N9CLW1-F1
#
_cell.length_a   1.000
_cell.length_b   1.000
_cell.length_c   1.000
_cell.angle_alpha   90.00
_cell.angle_beta   90.00
_cell.angle_gamma   90.00
#
_symmetry.space_group_name_H-M   'P 1'
#
loop_
_entity.id
_entity.type
_entity.pdbx_description
1 polymer ?
#
loop_
_entity_poly.entity_id
_entity_poly.type
_entity_poly.pdbx_seq_one_letter_code
_entity_poly.pdbx_strand_id
1 'polypeptide(L)'
;LARNPTIDFDVNKWTKDDTVLMNSTIGKFIPLIQFYDLSAEDFFNRVLPYEELIIRELKQKILKAHILPGSAKTVPKSFRSSSDDQIG
;
A
#
# COMPACT_ATOMS: atom_id res chain seq x y z
N LEU A 1 11.93 8.41 19.44
CA LEU A 1 11.94 7.14 18.66
C LEU A 1 13.37 6.92 18.19
N ALA A 2 13.99 5.79 18.56
CA ALA A 2 15.36 5.47 18.15
C ALA A 2 15.37 5.05 16.68
N ARG A 3 16.16 5.75 15.85
CA ARG A 3 16.40 5.39 14.45
C ARG A 3 17.66 4.53 14.40
N ASN A 4 17.72 3.52 13.54
CA ASN A 4 18.96 2.80 13.26
C ASN A 4 19.99 3.84 12.76
N PRO A 5 21.05 4.14 13.52
CA PRO A 5 21.98 5.22 13.17
C PRO A 5 22.87 4.86 11.97
N THR A 6 22.85 3.60 11.55
CA THR A 6 23.71 3.04 10.50
C THR A 6 23.17 3.16 9.09
N ILE A 7 21.88 3.48 8.87
CA ILE A 7 21.29 3.51 7.53
C ILE A 7 20.99 4.95 7.08
N ASP A 8 21.54 5.31 5.92
CA ASP A 8 21.32 6.60 5.27
C ASP A 8 19.83 6.78 4.91
N PHE A 9 19.35 8.01 4.90
CA PHE A 9 17.98 8.31 4.43
C PHE A 9 17.87 8.19 2.91
N ASP A 10 18.95 8.47 2.18
CA ASP A 10 18.98 8.38 0.74
C ASP A 10 19.15 6.92 0.31
N VAL A 11 18.07 6.32 -0.20
CA VAL A 11 18.02 4.92 -0.66
C VAL A 11 19.08 4.66 -1.75
N ASN A 12 19.46 5.69 -2.52
CA ASN A 12 20.47 5.56 -3.57
C ASN A 12 21.88 5.31 -3.02
N LYS A 13 22.10 5.53 -1.73
CA LYS A 13 23.40 5.29 -1.05
C LYS A 13 23.47 3.94 -0.35
N TRP A 14 22.39 3.15 -0.39
CA TRP A 14 22.33 1.90 0.33
C TRP A 14 23.23 0.85 -0.29
N THR A 15 23.99 0.16 0.55
CA THR A 15 24.67 -1.07 0.14
C THR A 15 23.67 -2.20 0.00
N LYS A 16 24.11 -3.32 -0.59
CA LYS A 16 23.29 -4.54 -0.66
C LYS A 16 22.85 -5.02 0.74
N ASP A 17 23.72 -4.90 1.74
CA ASP A 17 23.43 -5.32 3.10
C ASP A 17 22.42 -4.39 3.79
N ASP A 18 22.52 -3.08 3.53
CA ASP A 18 21.52 -2.10 3.99
C ASP A 18 20.14 -2.41 3.40
N THR A 19 20.08 -2.75 2.11
CA THR A 19 18.84 -3.16 1.43
C THR A 19 18.25 -4.42 2.06
N VAL A 20 19.06 -5.44 2.35
CA VAL A 20 18.59 -6.66 3.02
C VAL A 20 18.05 -6.37 4.43
N LEU A 21 18.79 -5.57 5.20
CA LEU A 21 18.39 -5.17 6.56
C LEU A 21 17.08 -4.38 6.53
N MET A 22 16.96 -3.41 5.63
CA MET A 22 15.76 -2.59 5.49
C MET A 22 14.57 -3.38 4.96
N ASN A 23 14.76 -4.31 4.02
CA ASN A 23 13.71 -5.20 3.55
C ASN A 23 13.15 -6.05 4.71
N SER A 24 14.03 -6.61 5.55
CA SER A 24 13.61 -7.38 6.74
C SER A 24 12.87 -6.51 7.78
N THR A 25 13.23 -5.23 7.88
CA THR A 25 12.66 -4.29 8.84
C THR A 25 11.30 -3.79 8.36
N ILE A 26 11.24 -3.23 7.15
CA ILE A 26 10.02 -2.72 6.51
C ILE A 26 8.98 -3.82 6.35
N GLY A 27 9.39 -5.05 6.02
CA GLY A 27 8.48 -6.19 5.94
C GLY A 27 7.62 -6.39 7.20
N LYS A 28 8.15 -6.07 8.39
CA LYS A 28 7.40 -6.14 9.66
C LYS A 28 6.40 -4.98 9.84
N PHE A 29 6.66 -3.84 9.19
CA PHE A 29 5.83 -2.65 9.25
C PHE A 29 4.79 -2.58 8.12
N ILE A 30 5.03 -3.26 6.99
CA ILE A 30 4.10 -3.31 5.85
C ILE A 30 2.65 -3.62 6.27
N PRO A 31 2.37 -4.64 7.11
CA PRO A 31 1.00 -4.94 7.53
C PRO A 31 0.34 -3.84 8.38
N LEU A 32 1.14 -2.93 8.97
CA LEU A 32 0.67 -1.84 9.81
C LEU A 32 0.31 -0.58 9.02
N ILE A 33 0.69 -0.52 7.74
CA ILE A 33 0.41 0.63 6.87
C ILE A 33 -0.94 0.41 6.20
N GLN A 34 -1.88 1.33 6.43
CA GLN A 34 -3.19 1.34 5.81
C GLN A 34 -3.13 1.89 4.37
N PHE A 35 -2.48 1.15 3.46
CA PHE A 35 -2.23 1.62 2.09
C PHE A 35 -3.49 2.00 1.29
N TYR A 36 -4.64 1.44 1.66
CA TYR A 36 -5.93 1.72 1.03
C TYR A 36 -6.58 3.02 1.51
N ASP A 37 -6.17 3.52 2.67
CA ASP A 37 -6.68 4.77 3.26
C ASP A 37 -5.79 5.97 2.89
N LEU A 38 -4.61 5.72 2.32
CA LEU A 38 -3.75 6.76 1.76
C LEU A 38 -4.43 7.40 0.53
N SER A 39 -4.23 8.70 0.33
CA SER A 39 -4.56 9.32 -0.96
C SER A 39 -3.60 8.80 -2.04
N ALA A 40 -4.00 8.91 -3.31
CA ALA A 40 -3.09 8.60 -4.43
C ALA A 40 -1.81 9.46 -4.38
N GLU A 41 -1.93 10.72 -3.94
CA GLU A 41 -0.81 11.63 -3.74
C GLU A 41 0.12 11.15 -2.61
N ASP A 42 -0.42 10.76 -1.46
CA ASP A 42 0.39 10.24 -0.35
C ASP A 42 1.06 8.92 -0.71
N PHE A 43 0.37 8.03 -1.43
CA PHE A 43 0.98 6.82 -1.96
C PHE A 43 2.15 7.17 -2.90
N PHE A 44 1.97 8.14 -3.81
CA PHE A 44 3.01 8.54 -4.74
C PHE A 44 4.22 9.17 -4.03
N ASN A 45 3.99 10.10 -3.09
CA ASN A 45 5.06 10.85 -2.47
C ASN A 45 5.76 10.11 -1.32
N ARG A 46 5.04 9.22 -0.60
CA ARG A 46 5.54 8.59 0.63
C ARG A 46 5.85 7.10 0.48
N VAL A 47 5.20 6.41 -0.45
CA VAL A 47 5.31 4.95 -0.60
C VAL A 47 6.16 4.57 -1.80
N LEU A 48 5.97 5.21 -2.98
CA LEU A 48 6.76 4.89 -4.17
C LEU A 48 8.28 5.06 -4.02
N PRO A 49 8.83 6.03 -3.26
CA PRO A 49 10.29 6.12 -3.09
C PRO A 49 10.92 4.87 -2.49
N TYR A 50 10.12 4.01 -1.85
CA TYR A 50 10.53 2.75 -1.23
C TYR A 50 10.02 1.53 -2.01
N GLU A 51 9.61 1.70 -3.27
CA GLU A 51 8.94 0.64 -4.04
C GLU A 51 9.77 -0.63 -4.22
N GLU A 52 11.10 -0.53 -4.23
CA GLU A 52 12.02 -1.67 -4.31
C GLU A 52 11.96 -2.56 -3.07
N LEU A 53 11.49 -2.00 -1.95
CA LEU A 53 11.33 -2.68 -0.66
C LEU A 53 9.92 -3.25 -0.48
N ILE A 54 8.99 -2.92 -1.39
CA ILE A 54 7.61 -3.39 -1.37
C ILE A 54 7.49 -4.56 -2.34
N ILE A 55 6.95 -5.69 -1.86
CA ILE A 55 6.71 -6.87 -2.68
C ILE A 55 5.85 -6.49 -3.89
N ARG A 56 6.30 -6.85 -5.11
CA ARG A 56 5.68 -6.45 -6.38
C ARG A 56 4.16 -6.71 -6.43
N GLU A 57 3.71 -7.83 -5.90
CA GLU A 57 2.28 -8.18 -5.84
C GLU A 57 1.47 -7.22 -4.97
N LEU A 58 2.03 -6.81 -3.82
CA LEU A 58 1.38 -5.86 -2.93
C LEU A 58 1.27 -4.48 -3.60
N LYS A 59 2.36 -4.01 -4.23
CA LYS A 59 2.36 -2.77 -5.01
C LYS A 59 1.26 -2.77 -6.08
N GLN A 60 1.12 -3.86 -6.85
CA GLN A 60 0.07 -3.95 -7.87
C GLN A 60 -1.34 -3.89 -7.28
N LYS A 61 -1.58 -4.53 -6.13
CA LYS A 61 -2.88 -4.47 -5.44
C LYS A 61 -3.22 -3.06 -4.96
N ILE A 62 -2.24 -2.36 -4.38
CA ILE A 62 -2.43 -0.99 -3.89
C ILE A 62 -2.67 -0.03 -5.06
N LEU A 63 -1.84 -0.11 -6.11
CA LEU A 63 -1.95 0.72 -7.30
C LEU A 63 -3.31 0.52 -8.01
N LYS A 64 -3.77 -0.73 -8.11
CA LYS A 64 -5.09 -1.04 -8.67
C LYS A 64 -6.23 -0.42 -7.87
N ALA A 65 -6.14 -0.38 -6.54
CA ALA A 65 -7.16 0.26 -5.71
C ALA A 65 -7.21 1.79 -5.92
N HIS A 66 -6.05 2.44 -6.09
CA HIS A 66 -5.96 3.87 -6.34
C HIS A 66 -6.37 4.30 -7.75
N ILE A 67 -5.98 3.53 -8.78
CA ILE A 67 -6.25 3.87 -10.19
C ILE A 67 -7.62 3.37 -10.65
N LEU A 68 -8.09 2.24 -10.13
CA LEU A 68 -9.37 1.61 -10.51
C LEU A 68 -10.27 1.43 -9.28
N PRO A 69 -10.78 2.53 -8.69
CA PRO A 69 -11.61 2.47 -7.49
C PRO A 69 -12.92 1.69 -7.69
N GLY A 70 -13.35 1.49 -8.95
CA GLY A 70 -14.51 0.64 -9.30
C GLY A 70 -14.23 -0.88 -9.27
N SER A 71 -12.98 -1.31 -9.18
CA SER A 71 -12.60 -2.74 -9.21
C SER A 71 -12.42 -3.38 -7.82
N ALA A 72 -12.34 -2.56 -6.77
CA ALA A 72 -12.19 -3.00 -5.38
C ALA A 72 -13.53 -3.08 -4.61
N LYS A 73 -14.64 -2.63 -5.21
CA LYS A 73 -15.99 -2.71 -4.62
C LYS A 73 -16.82 -3.84 -5.22
N THR A 74 -16.32 -5.08 -5.18
CA THR A 74 -17.24 -6.22 -5.13
C THR A 74 -17.50 -6.55 -3.67
N VAL A 75 -18.28 -5.69 -3.00
CA VAL A 75 -19.18 -6.22 -1.99
C VAL A 75 -20.10 -7.20 -2.74
N PRO A 76 -20.25 -8.46 -2.33
CA PRO A 76 -21.20 -9.36 -2.94
C PRO A 76 -22.56 -8.68 -3.00
N LYS A 77 -23.19 -8.67 -4.19
CA LYS A 77 -24.52 -8.08 -4.41
C LYS A 77 -25.64 -8.70 -3.55
N SER A 78 -25.33 -9.65 -2.66
CA SER A 78 -26.28 -10.29 -1.75
C SER A 78 -26.68 -9.46 -0.53
N PHE A 79 -26.19 -8.22 -0.37
CA PHE A 79 -26.58 -7.34 0.75
C PHE A 79 -27.29 -6.04 0.33
N ARG A 80 -27.74 -5.89 -0.92
CA ARG A 80 -28.85 -4.95 -1.19
C ARG A 80 -30.15 -5.67 -0.90
N SER A 81 -30.55 -5.60 0.37
CA SER A 81 -31.93 -5.80 0.79
C SER A 81 -32.84 -4.91 -0.06
N SER A 82 -33.83 -5.57 -0.67
CA SER A 82 -35.10 -5.05 -1.16
C SER A 82 -35.53 -3.73 -0.52
N SER A 83 -35.79 -2.74 -1.36
CA SER A 83 -36.89 -1.76 -1.30
C SER A 83 -36.81 -0.89 -2.55
N ASP A 84 -37.95 -0.69 -3.22
CA ASP A 84 -38.17 0.13 -4.43
C ASP A 84 -37.69 -0.60 -5.71
N ASP A 85 -38.53 -1.20 -6.56
CA ASP A 85 -39.76 -0.68 -7.16
C ASP A 85 -40.77 -1.80 -7.46
N GLN A 86 -41.88 -1.83 -6.73
CA GLN A 86 -43.19 -2.10 -7.31
C GLN A 86 -44.04 -0.89 -6.98
N ILE A 87 -44.60 -0.25 -8.00
CA ILE A 87 -46.01 0.18 -8.14
C ILE A 87 -46.07 1.17 -9.31
N GLY A 88 -46.93 0.85 -10.29
CA GLY A 88 -47.61 1.82 -11.16
C GLY A 88 -47.13 1.87 -12.59
#